data_AF-A0A3D2S9F6-F1
#
_entry.id   AF-A0A3D2S9F6-F1
#
_cell.length_a   1.000
_cell.length_b   1.000
_cell.length_c   1.000
_cell.angle_alpha   90.00
_cell.angle_beta   90.00
_cell.angle_gamma   90.00
#
_symmetry.space_group_name_H-M   'P 1'
#
loop_
_entity.id
_entity.type
_entity.pdbx_description
1 polymer ?
#
loop_
_entity_poly.entity_id
_entity_poly.type
_entity_poly.pdbx_seq_one_letter_code
_entity_poly.pdbx_strand_id
1 'polypeptide(L)'
;LEKDLSRSLRILHYMLSNPKENPTVVTLANIYAAYAKLYLFFPDGPGNGWSHWKSHGIHASSMPSFNKARKVYSEEEVEHVFSLLLEYDLRSKGMHNGNTDDKGLLTEMIYKLCMGASVAGVS
;
A
#
# COMPACT_ATOMS: atom_id res chain seq x y z
N LEU A 1 -2.37 -4.38 -2.86
CA LEU A 1 -1.67 -4.46 -4.15
C LEU A 1 -2.53 -4.89 -5.34
N GLU A 2 -3.77 -5.38 -5.17
CA GLU A 2 -4.64 -5.74 -6.32
C GLU A 2 -5.58 -4.62 -6.79
N LYS A 3 -5.46 -3.40 -6.22
CA LYS A 3 -6.38 -2.25 -6.46
C LYS A 3 -7.88 -2.59 -6.27
N ASP A 4 -8.20 -3.52 -5.36
CA ASP A 4 -9.59 -3.87 -5.00
C ASP A 4 -10.06 -3.05 -3.78
N LEU A 5 -10.78 -1.96 -4.04
CA LEU A 5 -11.28 -1.07 -2.98
C LEU A 5 -12.25 -1.79 -2.04
N SER A 6 -13.24 -2.50 -2.58
CA SER A 6 -14.28 -3.18 -1.78
C SER A 6 -13.68 -4.20 -0.83
N ARG A 7 -12.72 -5.01 -1.30
CA ARG A 7 -12.00 -5.97 -0.46
C ARG A 7 -11.14 -5.26 0.57
N SER A 8 -10.44 -4.20 0.18
CA SER A 8 -9.56 -3.45 1.09
C SER A 8 -10.35 -2.78 2.22
N LEU A 9 -11.48 -2.15 1.92
CA LEU A 9 -12.37 -1.55 2.92
C LEU A 9 -12.99 -2.60 3.84
N ARG A 10 -13.33 -3.79 3.32
CA ARG A 10 -13.83 -4.90 4.14
C ARG A 10 -12.76 -5.41 5.12
N ILE A 11 -11.52 -5.60 4.66
CA ILE A 11 -10.40 -5.99 5.53
C ILE A 11 -10.16 -4.92 6.60
N LEU A 12 -10.11 -3.65 6.20
CA LEU A 12 -9.92 -2.53 7.11
C LEU A 12 -11.02 -2.49 8.18
N HIS A 13 -12.28 -2.68 7.79
CA HIS A 13 -13.40 -2.73 8.72
C HIS A 13 -13.19 -3.79 9.82
N TYR A 14 -12.74 -4.98 9.44
CA TYR A 14 -12.41 -6.03 10.42
C TYR A 14 -11.21 -5.66 11.28
N MET A 15 -10.13 -5.12 10.71
CA MET A 15 -8.95 -4.70 11.50
C MET A 15 -9.30 -3.63 12.54
N LEU A 16 -10.12 -2.64 12.15
CA LEU A 16 -10.55 -1.55 13.02
C LEU A 16 -11.53 -1.99 14.11
N SER A 17 -12.13 -3.17 14.01
CA SER A 17 -12.92 -3.75 15.11
C SER A 17 -12.06 -4.19 16.30
N ASN A 18 -10.74 -4.33 16.09
CA ASN A 18 -9.78 -4.63 17.16
C ASN A 18 -8.49 -3.80 17.00
N PRO A 19 -8.51 -2.50 17.38
CA PRO A 19 -7.41 -1.57 17.16
C PRO A 19 -6.18 -1.86 18.03
N LYS A 20 -6.31 -2.60 19.14
CA LYS A 20 -5.16 -3.03 19.96
C LYS A 20 -4.25 -4.00 19.21
N GLU A 21 -4.85 -4.94 18.48
CA GLU A 21 -4.14 -5.90 17.62
C GLU A 21 -3.71 -5.28 16.29
N ASN A 22 -4.35 -4.19 15.88
CA ASN A 22 -4.07 -3.51 14.62
C ASN A 22 -3.76 -2.02 14.83
N PRO A 23 -2.65 -1.67 15.50
CA PRO A 23 -2.27 -0.27 15.67
C PRO A 23 -2.11 0.43 14.31
N THR A 24 -2.57 1.67 14.21
CA THR A 24 -2.51 2.49 12.99
C THR A 24 -1.09 2.59 12.43
N VAL A 25 -0.11 2.87 13.29
CA VAL A 25 1.31 3.00 12.92
C VAL A 25 1.86 1.69 12.34
N VAL A 26 1.50 0.53 12.91
CA VAL A 26 1.95 -0.77 12.42
C VAL A 26 1.29 -1.09 11.07
N THR A 27 0.02 -0.75 10.92
CA THR A 27 -0.71 -0.93 9.65
C THR A 27 -0.06 -0.11 8.53
N LEU A 28 0.27 1.16 8.79
CA LEU A 28 1.00 2.03 7.87
C LEU A 28 2.36 1.44 7.47
N ALA A 29 3.15 0.99 8.46
CA ALA A 29 4.46 0.39 8.22
C ALA A 29 4.38 -0.87 7.35
N ASN A 30 3.38 -1.72 7.57
CA ASN A 30 3.16 -2.93 6.78
C ASN A 30 2.75 -2.61 5.33
N ILE A 31 1.89 -1.61 5.13
CA ILE A 31 1.51 -1.15 3.80
C ILE A 31 2.74 -0.57 3.08
N TYR A 32 3.51 0.30 3.74
CA TYR A 32 4.75 0.85 3.20
C TYR A 32 5.72 -0.26 2.79
N ALA A 33 5.98 -1.24 3.66
CA ALA A 33 6.88 -2.34 3.37
C ALA A 33 6.44 -3.15 2.13
N ALA A 34 5.12 -3.33 1.93
CA ALA A 34 4.60 -3.99 0.75
C ALA A 34 4.86 -3.20 -0.55
N TYR A 35 4.63 -1.88 -0.53
CA TYR A 35 4.90 -1.01 -1.68
C TYR A 35 6.40 -0.80 -1.93
N ALA A 36 7.22 -0.71 -0.88
CA ALA A 36 8.69 -0.65 -0.98
C ALA A 36 9.24 -1.89 -1.68
N LYS A 37 8.74 -3.07 -1.30
CA LYS A 37 9.05 -4.31 -2.02
C LYS A 37 8.64 -4.19 -3.49
N LEU A 38 7.41 -3.78 -3.79
CA LEU A 38 6.91 -3.65 -5.16
C LEU A 38 7.79 -2.70 -6.00
N TYR A 39 8.19 -1.57 -5.44
CA TYR A 39 9.02 -0.57 -6.11
C TYR A 39 10.37 -1.16 -6.55
N LEU A 40 11.01 -1.92 -5.68
CA LEU A 40 12.28 -2.59 -5.98
C LEU A 40 12.22 -3.57 -7.17
N PHE A 41 11.03 -4.03 -7.58
CA PHE A 41 10.87 -4.93 -8.73
C PHE A 41 10.65 -4.23 -10.08
N PHE A 42 10.47 -2.90 -10.13
CA PHE A 42 10.32 -2.22 -11.43
C PHE A 42 11.55 -2.31 -12.32
N PRO A 43 12.79 -2.08 -11.80
CA PRO A 43 14.01 -2.12 -12.62
C PRO A 43 14.28 -3.47 -13.28
N ASP A 44 13.78 -4.57 -12.72
CA ASP A 44 14.23 -5.91 -13.07
C ASP A 44 13.56 -6.52 -14.32
N GLY A 45 12.76 -5.78 -15.09
CA GLY A 45 12.11 -6.30 -16.30
C GLY A 45 11.19 -7.52 -16.09
N PRO A 46 10.53 -8.05 -17.14
CA PRO A 46 9.76 -9.28 -17.07
C PRO A 46 10.69 -10.51 -17.21
N GLY A 47 10.57 -11.49 -16.30
CA GLY A 47 11.24 -12.81 -16.47
C GLY A 47 12.14 -13.28 -15.31
N ASN A 48 12.17 -12.58 -14.18
CA ASN A 48 13.09 -12.95 -13.09
C ASN A 48 12.67 -14.27 -12.43
N GLY A 49 13.59 -15.22 -12.42
CA GLY A 49 13.40 -16.53 -11.79
C GLY A 49 13.29 -16.44 -10.27
N TRP A 50 12.85 -17.52 -9.64
CA TRP A 50 12.63 -17.64 -8.18
C TRP A 50 13.77 -17.12 -7.29
N SER A 51 15.02 -17.28 -7.72
CA SER A 51 16.22 -16.80 -6.99
C SER A 51 16.21 -15.29 -6.74
N HIS A 52 15.68 -14.51 -7.68
CA HIS A 52 15.53 -13.06 -7.56
C HIS A 52 14.45 -12.68 -6.55
N TRP A 53 13.29 -13.33 -6.59
CA TRP A 53 12.23 -13.12 -5.60
C TRP A 53 12.71 -13.41 -4.17
N LYS A 54 13.51 -14.45 -4.01
CA LYS A 54 14.11 -14.84 -2.74
C LYS A 54 15.09 -13.78 -2.22
N SER A 55 15.91 -13.16 -3.07
CA SER A 55 16.86 -12.12 -2.63
C SER A 55 16.17 -10.87 -2.08
N HIS A 56 14.94 -10.58 -2.53
CA HIS A 56 14.11 -9.50 -2.03
C HIS A 56 13.19 -9.91 -0.86
N GLY A 57 13.35 -11.13 -0.31
CA GLY A 57 12.55 -11.60 0.82
C GLY A 57 11.06 -11.73 0.48
N ILE A 58 10.73 -12.09 -0.77
CA ILE A 58 9.38 -12.44 -1.19
C ILE A 58 9.23 -13.95 -1.22
N HIS A 59 8.23 -14.44 -0.49
CA HIS A 59 7.88 -15.86 -0.49
C HIS A 59 7.11 -16.26 -1.75
N ALA A 60 7.21 -17.52 -2.16
CA ALA A 60 6.63 -18.03 -3.41
C ALA A 60 5.12 -17.78 -3.50
N SER A 61 4.40 -17.89 -2.38
CA SER A 61 2.96 -17.64 -2.30
C SER A 61 2.57 -16.19 -2.58
N SER A 62 3.47 -15.22 -2.38
CA SER A 62 3.22 -13.80 -2.62
C SER A 62 3.55 -13.37 -4.05
N MET A 63 4.37 -14.13 -4.77
CA MET A 63 4.80 -13.78 -6.14
C MET A 63 3.63 -13.48 -7.10
N PRO A 64 2.52 -14.27 -7.12
CA PRO A 64 1.41 -13.97 -8.02
C PRO A 64 0.81 -12.59 -7.78
N SER A 65 0.70 -12.16 -6.51
CA SER A 65 0.17 -10.84 -6.15
C SER A 65 1.08 -9.71 -6.59
N PHE A 66 2.41 -9.86 -6.44
CA PHE A 66 3.37 -8.87 -6.92
C PHE A 66 3.42 -8.80 -8.46
N ASN A 67 3.35 -9.94 -9.15
CA ASN A 67 3.27 -9.98 -10.61
C ASN A 67 2.00 -9.31 -11.14
N LYS A 68 0.85 -9.50 -10.48
CA LYS A 68 -0.37 -8.76 -10.81
C LYS A 68 -0.20 -7.26 -10.54
N ALA A 69 0.42 -6.90 -9.42
CA ALA A 69 0.64 -5.51 -9.05
C ALA A 69 1.49 -4.77 -10.09
N ARG A 70 2.58 -5.36 -10.58
CA ARG A 70 3.43 -4.76 -11.64
C ARG A 70 2.70 -4.48 -12.95
N LYS A 71 1.57 -5.16 -13.21
CA LYS A 71 0.75 -4.92 -14.42
C LYS A 71 -0.23 -3.77 -14.25
N VAL A 72 -0.55 -3.40 -13.01
CA VAL A 72 -1.58 -2.39 -12.72
C VAL A 72 -1.01 -1.15 -12.06
N TYR A 73 0.22 -1.18 -11.56
CA TYR A 73 0.95 -0.03 -11.03
C TYR A 73 2.09 0.38 -11.95
N SER A 74 2.27 1.68 -12.19
CA SER A 74 3.53 2.24 -12.68
C SER A 74 4.50 2.53 -11.53
N GLU A 75 5.77 2.76 -11.85
CA GLU A 75 6.78 3.19 -10.88
C GLU A 75 6.39 4.52 -10.21
N GLU A 76 6.00 5.50 -11.03
CA GLU A 76 5.49 6.82 -10.58
C GLU A 76 4.27 6.70 -9.66
N GLU A 77 3.33 5.79 -9.94
CA GLU A 77 2.19 5.57 -9.05
C GLU A 77 2.61 5.05 -7.67
N VAL A 78 3.65 4.20 -7.61
CA VAL A 78 4.17 3.70 -6.34
C VAL A 78 4.93 4.79 -5.58
N GLU A 79 5.60 5.72 -6.26
CA GLU A 79 6.22 6.90 -5.63
C GLU A 79 5.16 7.83 -5.01
N HIS A 80 4.04 8.06 -5.71
CA HIS A 80 2.91 8.80 -5.16
C HIS A 80 2.33 8.11 -3.92
N VAL A 81 2.26 6.78 -3.92
CA VAL A 81 1.85 6.01 -2.74
C VAL A 81 2.77 6.29 -1.54
N PHE A 82 4.09 6.40 -1.73
CA PHE A 82 5.00 6.73 -0.62
C PHE A 82 4.74 8.12 -0.05
N SER A 83 4.52 9.11 -0.91
CA SER A 83 4.17 10.47 -0.48
C SER A 83 2.88 10.47 0.35
N LEU A 84 1.86 9.74 -0.09
CA LEU A 84 0.61 9.58 0.66
C LEU A 84 0.84 8.88 2.00
N LEU A 85 1.58 7.77 2.04
CA LEU A 85 1.85 7.05 3.28
C LEU A 85 2.61 7.91 4.30
N LEU A 86 3.54 8.75 3.84
CA LEU A 86 4.25 9.69 4.69
C LEU A 86 3.31 10.76 5.28
N GLU A 87 2.40 11.32 4.47
CA GLU A 87 1.38 12.25 4.95
C GLU A 87 0.55 11.62 6.09
N TYR A 88 0.11 10.38 5.90
CA TYR A 88 -0.74 9.68 6.88
C TYR A 88 0.01 9.20 8.12
N ASP A 89 1.31 8.88 8.01
CA ASP A 89 2.18 8.64 9.16
C ASP A 89 2.29 9.89 10.04
N LEU A 90 2.52 11.07 9.43
CA LEU A 90 2.55 12.34 10.16
C LEU A 90 1.19 12.65 10.81
N ARG A 91 0.09 12.48 10.07
CA ARG A 91 -1.27 12.69 10.60
C ARG A 91 -1.62 11.74 11.75
N SER A 92 -1.20 10.47 11.68
CA SER A 92 -1.39 9.50 12.77
C SER A 92 -0.64 9.89 14.06
N LYS A 93 0.42 10.70 13.94
CA LYS A 93 1.19 11.24 15.06
C LYS A 93 0.66 12.59 15.55
N GLY A 94 -0.49 13.03 15.04
CA GLY A 94 -1.15 14.28 15.44
C GLY A 94 -0.73 15.52 14.66
N MET A 95 0.18 15.39 13.68
CA MET A 95 0.59 16.52 12.84
C MET A 95 -0.46 16.79 11.77
N HIS A 96 -0.97 18.02 11.68
CA HIS A 96 -2.00 18.39 10.69
C HIS A 96 -3.27 17.53 10.74
N ASN A 97 -3.56 16.89 11.88
CA ASN A 97 -4.76 16.08 12.04
C ASN A 97 -5.93 16.99 12.46
N GLY A 98 -6.90 17.20 11.56
CA GLY A 98 -8.10 18.01 11.78
C GLY A 98 -9.13 17.34 12.69
N ASN A 99 -8.70 16.78 13.83
CA ASN A 99 -9.52 16.04 14.79
C ASN A 99 -10.12 14.72 14.23
N THR A 100 -9.51 14.14 13.20
CA THR A 100 -9.94 12.85 12.62
C THR A 100 -9.44 11.70 13.50
N ASP A 101 -10.31 10.73 13.80
CA ASP A 101 -9.92 9.52 14.51
C ASP A 101 -9.15 8.54 13.61
N ASP A 102 -8.42 7.60 14.23
CA ASP A 102 -7.60 6.60 13.51
C ASP A 102 -8.38 5.82 12.46
N LYS A 103 -9.65 5.53 12.76
CA LYS A 103 -10.57 4.83 11.85
C LYS A 103 -10.85 5.66 10.60
N GLY A 104 -11.23 6.92 10.77
CA GLY A 104 -11.47 7.84 9.66
C GLY A 104 -10.20 8.02 8.83
N LEU A 105 -9.07 8.20 9.50
CA LEU A 105 -7.77 8.38 8.88
C LEU A 105 -7.36 7.19 7.98
N LEU A 106 -7.41 5.97 8.52
CA LEU A 106 -7.08 4.77 7.72
C LEU A 106 -8.09 4.53 6.59
N THR A 107 -9.37 4.82 6.81
CA THR A 107 -10.41 4.66 5.78
C THR A 107 -10.18 5.60 4.60
N GLU A 108 -9.91 6.88 4.88
CA GLU A 108 -9.59 7.88 3.88
C GLU A 108 -8.32 7.50 3.10
N MET A 109 -7.27 7.04 3.80
CA MET A 109 -6.03 6.60 3.18
C MET A 109 -6.24 5.44 2.20
N ILE A 110 -6.93 4.38 2.63
CA ILE A 110 -7.18 3.20 1.79
C ILE A 110 -8.00 3.58 0.55
N TYR A 111 -8.97 4.49 0.71
CA TYR A 111 -9.73 5.02 -0.42
C TYR A 111 -8.81 5.74 -1.41
N LYS A 112 -7.95 6.65 -0.94
CA LYS A 112 -6.97 7.36 -1.78
C LYS A 112 -5.96 6.42 -2.45
N LEU A 113 -5.47 5.38 -1.75
CA LEU A 113 -4.57 4.38 -2.33
C LEU A 113 -5.20 3.62 -3.51
N CYS A 114 -6.50 3.31 -3.42
CA CYS A 114 -7.18 2.55 -4.47
C CYS A 114 -7.65 3.43 -5.64
N MET A 115 -8.04 4.68 -5.37
CA MET A 115 -8.61 5.58 -6.37
C MET A 115 -7.59 6.53 -6.99
N GLY A 116 -6.55 6.92 -6.25
CA GLY A 116 -5.53 7.90 -6.64
C GLY A 116 -4.42 7.34 -7.52
N ALA A 117 -4.23 6.02 -7.54
CA ALA A 117 -3.33 5.35 -8.48
C ALA A 117 -3.99 5.17 -9.87
N SER A 118 -4.71 6.17 -10.37
CA SER A 118 -5.30 6.18 -11.72
C SER A 118 -5.30 7.60 -12.29
N VAL A 119 -4.31 8.41 -11.93
CA VAL A 119 -4.11 9.73 -12.54
C VAL A 119 -2.79 9.72 -13.30
N ALA A 120 -2.72 8.85 -14.30
CA ALA A 120 -1.86 9.01 -15.47
C ALA A 120 -2.77 8.93 -16.70
N GLY A 121 -3.57 9.98 -16.90
CA GLY A 121 -4.62 10.01 -17.92
C GLY A 121 -5.41 11.32 -17.97
N VAL A 122 -4.76 12.45 -17.69
CA VAL A 122 -5.22 13.83 -18.00
C VAL A 122 -3.90 14.63 -18.04
N SER A 123 -3.35 15.15 -19.14
CA SER A 123 -3.86 15.58 -20.45
C SER A 123 -2.77 15.39 -21.51
#